data_AF-A0A6F8XZG3-F1
#
_entry.id   AF-A0A6F8XZG3-F1
#
_cell.length_a   1.000
_cell.length_b   1.000
_cell.length_c   1.000
_cell.angle_alpha   90.00
_cell.angle_beta   90.00
_cell.angle_gamma   90.00
#
_symmetry.space_group_name_H-M   'P 1'
#
loop_
_entity.id
_entity.type
_entity.pdbx_description
1 polymer ?
#
loop_
_entity_poly.entity_id
_entity_poly.type
_entity_poly.pdbx_seq_one_letter_code
_entity_poly.pdbx_strand_id
1 'polypeptide(L)'
;MAIHSRRYRAVHPAGCRRTGHRRPRAWHQREPDRTGEWPRDPPLCRPRPESYKVLVFTKTDGARRASIQDGVRVIRALGEDNGFTVTVTQDGGAFTAVNLAEYRAVVFLNTTGNVLNPAQEAAFEAYFRAGGGYVGVHAAAETEQDWTFYRNVLGTGVSGVSGVDGATVKVADRAHPSTETVPRELSLNEEWYNYTSNVRGASHVLATVDEKSYAGGTMGFDHPVAWCKDYQGGRSWYTGLGHSIESYRNGSFKKHLLGGIQWSAGVVEGDCGATVLANYEKVTLNDEPGEPMSLSVLPDGRVLHNTRGGEIRLYDPETGASPVITNVPVYTHDEDGLQTLTIDPDFANNKWVYVYYAPRLNTPVDDPATPGVNEGDAPATSNDPTVWDKFKGTTSCPGSSSWKSRRRTSTSPASSRSSAWTPTAASVATSPAR
;
A
#
# COMPACT_ATOMS: atom_id res chain seq x y z
N MET A 1 -7.51 22.95 2.89
CA MET A 1 -6.40 21.97 3.01
C MET A 1 -6.82 20.84 3.95
N ALA A 2 -6.57 19.57 3.60
CA ALA A 2 -7.03 18.43 4.40
C ALA A 2 -6.01 17.28 4.42
N ILE A 3 -6.02 16.47 5.47
CA ILE A 3 -5.23 15.23 5.57
C ILE A 3 -6.16 14.02 5.57
N HIS A 4 -5.66 12.90 5.05
CA HIS A 4 -6.27 11.60 5.30
C HIS A 4 -5.50 10.92 6.43
N SER A 5 -6.11 10.74 7.59
CA SER A 5 -5.53 9.95 8.68
C SER A 5 -6.14 8.55 8.63
N ARG A 6 -5.33 7.51 8.88
CA ARG A 6 -5.86 6.16 9.00
C ARG A 6 -6.61 6.09 10.32
N ARG A 7 -7.92 5.83 10.27
CA ARG A 7 -8.70 5.38 11.42
C ARG A 7 -8.10 4.06 11.87
N TYR A 8 -7.29 4.09 12.92
CA TYR A 8 -6.99 2.90 13.68
C TYR A 8 -8.25 2.50 14.46
N ARG A 9 -9.26 1.96 13.76
CA ARG A 9 -10.11 0.96 14.40
C ARG A 9 -9.20 -0.23 14.62
N ALA A 10 -9.10 -0.69 15.86
CA ALA A 10 -8.60 -2.03 16.12
C ALA A 10 -9.55 -3.02 15.42
N VAL A 11 -9.32 -3.27 14.14
CA VAL A 11 -9.85 -4.44 13.41
C VAL A 11 -8.84 -5.59 13.50
N HIS A 12 -7.73 -5.38 14.19
CA HIS A 12 -7.12 -6.48 14.91
C HIS A 12 -8.07 -6.89 16.04
N PRO A 13 -8.33 -8.19 16.27
CA PRO A 13 -8.92 -8.58 17.54
C PRO A 13 -8.09 -7.91 18.63
N ALA A 14 -8.75 -7.14 19.48
CA ALA A 14 -8.10 -6.22 20.41
C ALA A 14 -6.90 -6.91 21.10
N GLY A 15 -5.68 -6.41 20.87
CA GLY A 15 -4.52 -6.72 21.72
C GLY A 15 -3.44 -7.69 21.21
N CYS A 16 -3.14 -7.81 19.91
CA CYS A 16 -1.99 -8.64 19.49
C CYS A 16 -0.62 -7.96 19.74
N ARG A 17 0.26 -8.60 20.55
CA ARG A 17 1.71 -8.28 20.63
C ARG A 17 2.48 -9.05 19.56
N ARG A 18 3.39 -8.36 18.86
CA ARG A 18 4.41 -8.96 17.99
C ARG A 18 5.41 -9.78 18.81
N THR A 19 5.57 -11.06 18.50
CA THR A 19 6.81 -11.79 18.80
C THR A 19 7.72 -11.70 17.57
N GLY A 20 8.96 -11.23 17.75
CA GLY A 20 10.04 -11.51 16.78
C GLY A 20 10.70 -10.37 15.99
N HIS A 21 10.26 -9.11 16.05
CA HIS A 21 11.03 -8.00 15.47
C HIS A 21 11.41 -6.96 16.52
N ARG A 22 12.71 -6.92 16.88
CA ARG A 22 13.33 -5.74 17.52
C ARG A 22 13.31 -4.59 16.52
N ARG A 23 12.27 -3.75 16.56
CA ARG A 23 12.38 -2.34 16.15
C ARG A 23 12.65 -1.48 17.40
N PRO A 24 13.33 -0.32 17.27
CA PRO A 24 13.67 0.52 18.41
C PRO A 24 12.38 0.93 19.15
N ARG A 25 12.45 1.00 20.48
CA ARG A 25 11.34 1.43 21.34
C ARG A 25 10.90 2.84 20.91
N ALA A 26 9.76 2.92 20.25
CA ALA A 26 8.94 4.14 20.22
C ALA A 26 7.80 3.97 21.21
N TRP A 27 7.60 5.03 21.96
CA TRP A 27 6.92 5.14 23.25
C TRP A 27 5.40 5.06 23.14
N HIS A 28 4.80 4.26 24.02
CA HIS A 28 3.49 4.57 24.60
C HIS A 28 3.56 4.14 26.07
N GLN A 29 3.67 5.10 26.99
CA GLN A 29 3.28 4.87 28.37
C GLN A 29 1.75 4.80 28.37
N ARG A 30 1.18 3.67 28.82
CA ARG A 30 -0.25 3.52 29.03
C ARG A 30 -0.54 3.95 30.46
N GLU A 31 -1.45 4.89 30.65
CA GLU A 31 -1.99 5.21 31.96
C GLU A 31 -2.95 4.09 32.45
N PRO A 32 -3.06 3.85 33.77
CA PRO A 32 -4.03 2.92 34.33
C PRO A 32 -5.47 3.42 34.21
N ASP A 33 -6.44 2.51 34.09
CA ASP A 33 -7.87 2.84 34.14
C ASP A 33 -8.24 3.45 35.50
N ARG A 34 -9.35 4.19 35.56
CA ARG A 34 -9.93 4.92 36.71
C ARG A 34 -10.21 4.05 37.95
N THR A 35 -9.95 2.75 37.89
CA THR A 35 -10.11 1.77 38.97
C THR A 35 -8.78 1.32 39.59
N GLY A 36 -7.62 1.74 39.06
CA GLY A 36 -6.31 1.37 39.60
C GLY A 36 -5.88 -0.08 39.35
N GLU A 37 -6.65 -0.85 38.56
CA GLU A 37 -6.24 -2.19 38.11
C GLU A 37 -5.42 -2.11 36.81
N TRP A 38 -4.29 -2.81 36.80
CA TRP A 38 -3.55 -3.06 35.56
C TRP A 38 -4.42 -3.89 34.61
N PRO A 39 -4.57 -3.50 33.33
CA PRO A 39 -5.32 -4.29 32.37
C PRO A 39 -4.76 -5.71 32.32
N ARG A 40 -5.61 -6.72 32.54
CA ARG A 40 -5.23 -8.13 32.35
C ARG A 40 -4.69 -8.31 30.93
N ASP A 41 -3.64 -9.11 30.78
CA ASP A 41 -3.02 -9.39 29.49
C ASP A 41 -4.10 -9.80 28.46
N PRO A 42 -4.12 -9.20 27.25
CA PRO A 42 -5.04 -9.63 26.20
C PRO A 42 -4.78 -11.10 25.83
N PRO A 43 -5.83 -11.85 25.41
CA PRO A 43 -5.69 -13.25 25.04
C PRO A 43 -4.64 -13.41 23.94
N LEU A 44 -3.74 -14.37 24.13
CA LEU A 44 -2.64 -14.68 23.21
C LEU A 44 -3.18 -14.91 21.79
N CYS A 45 -2.61 -14.21 20.78
CA CYS A 45 -2.81 -14.54 19.37
C CYS A 45 -2.59 -16.04 19.20
N ARG A 46 -3.47 -16.76 18.48
CA ARG A 46 -3.26 -18.19 18.22
C ARG A 46 -1.82 -18.35 17.70
N PRO A 47 -0.94 -19.06 18.42
CA PRO A 47 0.45 -19.18 18.00
C PRO A 47 0.48 -19.76 16.58
N ARG A 48 1.41 -19.25 15.76
CA ARG A 48 1.65 -19.77 14.42
C ARG A 48 1.97 -21.26 14.58
N PRO A 49 1.12 -22.16 14.08
CA PRO A 49 1.36 -23.58 14.27
C PRO A 49 2.50 -24.01 13.34
N GLU A 50 3.31 -24.97 13.80
CA GLU A 50 4.40 -25.54 12.97
C GLU A 50 3.85 -26.27 11.73
N SER A 51 2.62 -26.77 11.81
CA SER A 51 1.87 -27.28 10.67
C SER A 51 0.38 -26.95 10.78
N TYR A 52 -0.32 -26.87 9.65
CA TYR A 52 -1.77 -26.61 9.62
C TYR A 52 -2.46 -27.34 8.47
N LYS A 53 -3.79 -27.40 8.50
CA LYS A 53 -4.59 -28.05 7.44
C LYS A 53 -5.29 -27.02 6.56
N VAL A 54 -5.40 -27.34 5.28
CA VAL A 54 -6.15 -26.60 4.27
C VAL A 54 -7.14 -27.55 3.60
N LEU A 55 -8.41 -27.14 3.52
CA LEU A 55 -9.44 -27.86 2.78
C LEU A 55 -9.54 -27.27 1.38
N VAL A 56 -9.36 -28.07 0.34
CA VAL A 56 -9.55 -27.67 -1.05
C VAL A 56 -10.87 -28.25 -1.54
N PHE A 57 -11.85 -27.37 -1.72
CA PHE A 57 -13.18 -27.69 -2.21
C PHE A 57 -13.26 -27.45 -3.72
N THR A 58 -13.76 -28.45 -4.44
CA THR A 58 -13.76 -28.45 -5.91
C THR A 58 -15.12 -28.88 -6.50
N LYS A 59 -16.19 -28.83 -5.71
CA LYS A 59 -17.55 -29.14 -6.20
C LYS A 59 -17.99 -28.07 -7.20
N THR A 60 -18.71 -28.50 -8.22
CA THR A 60 -19.30 -27.63 -9.26
C THR A 60 -20.72 -28.10 -9.51
N ASP A 61 -21.68 -27.18 -9.49
CA ASP A 61 -23.04 -27.34 -9.98
C ASP A 61 -23.20 -26.51 -11.27
N GLY A 62 -22.28 -26.75 -12.21
CA GLY A 62 -22.06 -25.93 -13.39
C GLY A 62 -20.83 -26.38 -14.16
N ALA A 63 -20.34 -25.54 -15.07
CA ALA A 63 -19.19 -25.86 -15.92
C ALA A 63 -17.93 -26.12 -15.08
N ARG A 64 -17.39 -27.33 -15.21
CA ARG A 64 -16.19 -27.76 -14.49
C ARG A 64 -14.94 -27.40 -15.27
N ARG A 65 -14.06 -26.59 -14.67
CA ARG A 65 -12.80 -26.19 -15.33
C ARG A 65 -11.80 -27.35 -15.35
N ALA A 66 -11.17 -27.59 -16.50
CA ALA A 66 -10.17 -28.64 -16.68
C ALA A 66 -8.94 -28.43 -15.77
N SER A 67 -8.63 -27.16 -15.45
CA SER A 67 -7.50 -26.77 -14.61
C SER A 67 -7.63 -27.16 -13.13
N ILE A 68 -8.78 -27.63 -12.67
CA ILE A 68 -8.95 -28.07 -11.26
C ILE A 68 -7.93 -29.15 -10.89
N GLN A 69 -7.65 -30.09 -11.80
CA GLN A 69 -6.69 -31.15 -11.52
C GLN A 69 -5.27 -30.60 -11.32
N ASP A 70 -4.85 -29.64 -12.14
CA ASP A 70 -3.56 -28.94 -12.02
C ASP A 70 -3.50 -28.08 -10.75
N GLY A 71 -4.57 -27.36 -10.43
CA GLY A 71 -4.67 -26.57 -9.21
C GLY A 71 -4.56 -27.43 -7.95
N VAL A 72 -5.24 -28.58 -7.91
CA VAL A 72 -5.11 -29.54 -6.79
C VAL A 72 -3.68 -30.04 -6.66
N ARG A 73 -3.03 -30.42 -7.78
CA ARG A 73 -1.63 -30.89 -7.77
C ARG A 73 -0.69 -29.82 -7.22
N VAL A 74 -0.84 -28.58 -7.69
CA VAL A 74 -0.01 -27.45 -7.24
C VAL A 74 -0.23 -27.15 -5.76
N ILE A 75 -1.48 -27.07 -5.29
CA ILE A 75 -1.75 -26.75 -3.88
C ILE A 75 -1.22 -27.84 -2.95
N ARG A 76 -1.31 -29.13 -3.34
CA ARG A 76 -0.68 -30.22 -2.58
C ARG A 76 0.83 -30.07 -2.49
N ALA A 77 1.50 -29.84 -3.61
CA ALA A 77 2.95 -29.62 -3.63
C ALA A 77 3.35 -28.41 -2.79
N LEU A 78 2.60 -27.30 -2.87
CA LEU A 78 2.81 -26.14 -2.01
C LEU A 78 2.66 -26.50 -0.53
N GLY A 79 1.71 -27.37 -0.17
CA GLY A 79 1.51 -27.86 1.19
C GLY A 79 2.68 -28.69 1.70
N GLU A 80 3.15 -29.64 0.90
CA GLU A 80 4.32 -30.47 1.16
C GLU A 80 5.57 -29.61 1.41
N ASP A 81 5.78 -28.59 0.57
CA ASP A 81 6.95 -27.72 0.63
C ASP A 81 6.89 -26.66 1.76
N ASN A 82 5.70 -26.34 2.29
CA ASN A 82 5.50 -25.18 3.16
C ASN A 82 4.76 -25.50 4.47
N GLY A 83 4.73 -26.77 4.88
CA GLY A 83 4.27 -27.18 6.20
C GLY A 83 2.75 -27.11 6.39
N PHE A 84 1.97 -27.44 5.36
CA PHE A 84 0.52 -27.62 5.52
C PHE A 84 -0.03 -28.83 4.77
N THR A 85 -0.99 -29.53 5.40
CA THR A 85 -1.63 -30.69 4.79
C THR A 85 -2.87 -30.26 4.00
N VAL A 86 -3.09 -30.90 2.86
CA VAL A 86 -4.19 -30.57 1.95
C VAL A 86 -5.19 -31.72 1.88
N THR A 87 -6.40 -31.49 2.36
CA THR A 87 -7.55 -32.38 2.12
C THR A 87 -8.32 -31.86 0.92
N VAL A 88 -8.59 -32.70 -0.07
CA VAL A 88 -9.35 -32.32 -1.27
C VAL A 88 -10.70 -33.01 -1.24
N THR A 89 -11.77 -32.27 -1.47
CA THR A 89 -13.12 -32.84 -1.54
C THR A 89 -14.00 -32.16 -2.59
N GLN A 90 -14.99 -32.91 -3.06
CA GLN A 90 -16.13 -32.41 -3.83
C GLN A 90 -17.44 -32.59 -3.06
N ASP A 91 -17.39 -33.17 -1.86
CA ASP A 91 -18.56 -33.44 -1.04
C ASP A 91 -18.87 -32.21 -0.18
N GLY A 92 -20.05 -31.61 -0.40
CA GLY A 92 -20.57 -30.53 0.44
C GLY A 92 -20.80 -30.98 1.89
N GLY A 93 -20.99 -32.29 2.14
CA GLY A 93 -21.09 -32.89 3.47
C GLY A 93 -19.88 -32.64 4.36
N ALA A 94 -18.74 -32.25 3.80
CA ALA A 94 -17.57 -31.81 4.56
C ALA A 94 -17.79 -30.47 5.31
N PHE A 95 -18.78 -29.66 4.94
CA PHE A 95 -19.06 -28.36 5.55
C PHE A 95 -19.89 -28.52 6.82
N THR A 96 -19.25 -29.05 7.87
CA THR A 96 -19.80 -29.12 9.22
C THR A 96 -18.91 -28.32 10.18
N ALA A 97 -19.48 -27.82 11.28
CA ALA A 97 -18.71 -27.07 12.27
C ALA A 97 -17.51 -27.87 12.81
N VAL A 98 -17.69 -29.16 13.07
CA VAL A 98 -16.63 -30.06 13.56
C VAL A 98 -15.51 -30.20 12.55
N ASN A 99 -15.84 -30.52 11.29
CA ASN A 99 -14.82 -30.73 10.27
C ASN A 99 -14.10 -29.41 9.91
N LEU A 100 -14.85 -28.31 9.73
CA LEU A 100 -14.25 -27.01 9.37
C LEU A 100 -13.30 -26.47 10.45
N ALA A 101 -13.52 -26.80 11.73
CA ALA A 101 -12.65 -26.39 12.83
C ALA A 101 -11.21 -26.95 12.72
N GLU A 102 -11.00 -28.01 11.94
CA GLU A 102 -9.66 -28.59 11.71
C GLU A 102 -8.80 -27.76 10.74
N TYR A 103 -9.41 -26.90 9.92
CA TYR A 103 -8.75 -26.21 8.83
C TYR A 103 -8.48 -24.76 9.18
N ARG A 104 -7.33 -24.23 8.75
CA ARG A 104 -7.01 -22.79 8.86
C ARG A 104 -7.55 -21.99 7.68
N ALA A 105 -7.64 -22.63 6.51
CA ALA A 105 -8.17 -22.04 5.29
C ALA A 105 -8.99 -23.06 4.50
N VAL A 106 -10.03 -22.57 3.84
CA VAL A 106 -10.82 -23.31 2.86
C VAL A 106 -10.62 -22.65 1.50
N VAL A 107 -10.10 -23.42 0.54
CA VAL A 107 -9.90 -23.02 -0.84
C VAL A 107 -11.11 -23.46 -1.67
N PHE A 108 -11.81 -22.50 -2.25
CA PHE A 108 -12.80 -22.72 -3.30
C PHE A 108 -12.07 -22.67 -4.62
N LEU A 109 -11.64 -23.83 -5.12
CA LEU A 109 -10.81 -23.94 -6.32
C LEU A 109 -11.71 -24.19 -7.53
N ASN A 110 -11.97 -23.14 -8.30
CA ASN A 110 -12.80 -23.19 -9.51
C ASN A 110 -14.18 -23.85 -9.29
N THR A 111 -14.78 -23.62 -8.12
CA THR A 111 -16.16 -24.01 -7.82
C THR A 111 -17.13 -23.17 -8.65
N THR A 112 -18.30 -23.68 -8.97
CA THR A 112 -19.33 -22.96 -9.75
C THR A 112 -20.72 -23.42 -9.32
N GLY A 113 -21.73 -22.55 -9.47
CA GLY A 113 -23.12 -22.89 -9.14
C GLY A 113 -23.43 -22.91 -7.64
N ASN A 114 -24.54 -23.55 -7.27
CA ASN A 114 -24.98 -23.72 -5.89
C ASN A 114 -24.46 -25.07 -5.36
N VAL A 115 -23.45 -25.04 -4.50
CA VAL A 115 -22.66 -26.20 -4.10
C VAL A 115 -22.87 -26.59 -2.64
N LEU A 116 -23.39 -25.68 -1.81
CA LEU A 116 -23.69 -25.86 -0.40
C LEU A 116 -25.19 -25.67 -0.12
N ASN A 117 -25.76 -26.51 0.73
CA ASN A 117 -27.11 -26.29 1.23
C ASN A 117 -27.11 -25.32 2.44
N PRO A 118 -28.28 -24.84 2.91
CA PRO A 118 -28.35 -23.86 3.99
C PRO A 118 -27.65 -24.25 5.30
N ALA A 119 -27.61 -25.54 5.65
CA ALA A 119 -26.91 -25.99 6.85
C ALA A 119 -25.37 -25.91 6.69
N GLN A 120 -24.88 -26.19 5.48
CA GLN A 120 -23.47 -26.12 5.11
C GLN A 120 -23.01 -24.66 4.97
N GLU A 121 -23.85 -23.79 4.40
CA GLU A 121 -23.65 -22.34 4.37
C GLU A 121 -23.48 -21.81 5.80
N ALA A 122 -24.43 -22.11 6.69
CA ALA A 122 -24.38 -21.67 8.09
C ALA A 122 -23.11 -22.16 8.82
N ALA A 123 -22.67 -23.40 8.56
CA ALA A 123 -21.42 -23.91 9.10
C ALA A 123 -20.19 -23.13 8.60
N PHE A 124 -20.17 -22.76 7.31
CA PHE A 124 -19.10 -21.94 6.76
C PHE A 124 -19.09 -20.52 7.32
N GLU A 125 -20.26 -19.87 7.48
CA GLU A 125 -20.31 -18.53 8.08
C GLU A 125 -19.75 -18.54 9.50
N ALA A 126 -20.11 -19.55 10.30
CA ALA A 126 -19.59 -19.70 11.66
C ALA A 126 -18.07 -19.92 11.67
N TYR A 127 -17.56 -20.78 10.79
CA TYR A 127 -16.12 -21.00 10.59
C TYR A 127 -15.39 -19.70 10.23
N PHE A 128 -15.92 -18.94 9.27
CA PHE A 128 -15.31 -17.70 8.80
C PHE A 128 -15.32 -16.63 9.90
N ARG A 129 -16.45 -16.44 10.59
CA ARG A 129 -16.57 -15.48 11.71
C ARG A 129 -15.66 -15.83 12.90
N ALA A 130 -15.32 -17.10 13.07
CA ALA A 130 -14.36 -17.57 14.07
C ALA A 130 -12.88 -17.36 13.68
N GLY A 131 -12.60 -16.68 12.57
CA GLY A 131 -11.23 -16.40 12.09
C GLY A 131 -10.72 -17.35 11.01
N GLY A 132 -11.61 -18.19 10.45
CA GLY A 132 -11.32 -19.06 9.32
C GLY A 132 -10.97 -18.29 8.05
N GLY A 133 -10.03 -18.81 7.27
CA GLY A 133 -9.64 -18.25 5.98
C GLY A 133 -10.51 -18.74 4.83
N TYR A 134 -10.85 -17.83 3.91
CA TYR A 134 -11.39 -18.11 2.59
C TYR A 134 -10.33 -17.79 1.52
N VAL A 135 -10.21 -18.69 0.54
CA VAL A 135 -9.37 -18.51 -0.65
C VAL A 135 -10.23 -18.84 -1.88
N GLY A 136 -10.61 -17.84 -2.66
CA GLY A 136 -11.34 -18.03 -3.90
C GLY A 136 -10.41 -17.99 -5.11
N VAL A 137 -10.51 -18.98 -5.99
CA VAL A 137 -9.70 -19.05 -7.21
C VAL A 137 -10.60 -19.09 -8.45
N HIS A 138 -10.38 -18.13 -9.34
CA HIS A 138 -11.01 -17.94 -10.64
C HIS A 138 -12.54 -18.14 -10.59
N ALA A 139 -13.04 -19.32 -10.98
CA ALA A 139 -14.48 -19.56 -11.12
C ALA A 139 -15.23 -19.55 -9.79
N ALA A 140 -14.53 -19.55 -8.65
CA ALA A 140 -15.11 -19.32 -7.34
C ALA A 140 -15.99 -18.04 -7.26
N ALA A 141 -15.75 -17.05 -8.14
CA ALA A 141 -16.61 -15.87 -8.26
C ALA A 141 -18.04 -16.18 -8.76
N GLU A 142 -18.23 -17.27 -9.51
CA GLU A 142 -19.52 -17.75 -10.03
C GLU A 142 -20.31 -18.61 -9.02
N THR A 143 -19.74 -18.93 -7.86
CA THR A 143 -20.33 -19.85 -6.86
C THR A 143 -21.33 -19.13 -5.94
N GLU A 144 -22.41 -19.78 -5.54
CA GLU A 144 -23.36 -19.26 -4.53
C GLU A 144 -23.84 -17.83 -4.79
N GLN A 145 -24.50 -17.63 -5.94
CA GLN A 145 -24.95 -16.30 -6.38
C GLN A 145 -26.06 -15.73 -5.49
N ASP A 146 -26.93 -16.59 -4.94
CA ASP A 146 -28.05 -16.20 -4.08
C ASP A 146 -27.65 -16.03 -2.61
N TRP A 147 -26.45 -16.51 -2.22
CA TRP A 147 -25.98 -16.44 -0.84
C TRP A 147 -25.25 -15.11 -0.56
N THR A 148 -25.99 -14.18 0.02
CA THR A 148 -25.52 -12.82 0.33
C THR A 148 -24.20 -12.79 1.11
N PHE A 149 -23.99 -13.72 2.05
CA PHE A 149 -22.75 -13.76 2.82
C PHE A 149 -21.53 -14.01 1.93
N TYR A 150 -21.59 -14.99 1.03
CA TYR A 150 -20.51 -15.31 0.11
C TYR A 150 -20.23 -14.18 -0.87
N ARG A 151 -21.28 -13.52 -1.38
CA ARG A 151 -21.16 -12.30 -2.20
C ARG A 151 -20.40 -11.20 -1.47
N ASN A 152 -20.64 -11.03 -0.16
CA ASN A 152 -19.94 -10.03 0.66
C ASN A 152 -18.50 -10.43 1.03
N VAL A 153 -18.22 -11.73 1.16
CA VAL A 153 -16.86 -12.28 1.35
C VAL A 153 -16.01 -12.00 0.11
N LEU A 154 -16.55 -12.21 -1.09
CA LEU A 154 -15.90 -11.84 -2.35
C LEU A 154 -15.84 -10.32 -2.55
N GLY A 155 -16.92 -9.61 -2.20
CA GLY A 155 -17.06 -8.16 -2.33
C GLY A 155 -17.65 -7.69 -3.66
N THR A 156 -17.93 -8.60 -4.60
CA THR A 156 -18.53 -8.27 -5.90
C THR A 156 -19.22 -9.50 -6.53
N GLY A 157 -19.98 -9.27 -7.60
CA GLY A 157 -20.54 -10.31 -8.48
C GLY A 157 -19.81 -10.38 -9.81
N VAL A 158 -20.14 -11.37 -10.64
CA VAL A 158 -19.64 -11.47 -12.03
C VAL A 158 -20.65 -10.81 -12.97
N SER A 159 -20.17 -9.98 -13.89
CA SER A 159 -20.99 -9.35 -14.95
C SER A 159 -20.71 -9.93 -16.34
N GLY A 160 -19.59 -10.63 -16.52
CA GLY A 160 -19.24 -11.31 -17.76
C GLY A 160 -17.85 -11.93 -17.70
N VAL A 161 -17.46 -12.58 -18.81
CA VAL A 161 -16.13 -13.14 -19.03
C VAL A 161 -15.67 -12.82 -20.45
N SER A 162 -14.36 -12.66 -20.63
CA SER A 162 -13.73 -12.70 -21.95
C SER A 162 -13.51 -14.15 -22.40
N GLY A 163 -12.95 -14.35 -23.60
CA GLY A 163 -12.29 -15.60 -23.95
C GLY A 163 -10.97 -15.79 -23.20
N VAL A 164 -10.29 -16.91 -23.47
CA VAL A 164 -8.93 -17.15 -22.98
C VAL A 164 -7.94 -16.37 -23.85
N ASP A 165 -7.45 -15.25 -23.33
CA ASP A 165 -6.57 -14.34 -24.05
C ASP A 165 -5.37 -13.92 -23.21
N GLY A 166 -4.27 -13.60 -23.88
CA GLY A 166 -3.08 -13.05 -23.26
C GLY A 166 -3.31 -11.61 -22.80
N ALA A 167 -3.07 -11.32 -21.52
CA ALA A 167 -3.13 -9.96 -20.98
C ALA A 167 -2.00 -9.69 -19.99
N THR A 168 -1.75 -8.41 -19.76
CA THR A 168 -0.79 -7.92 -18.77
C THR A 168 -1.49 -7.66 -17.44
N VAL A 169 -1.08 -8.40 -16.40
CA VAL A 169 -1.45 -8.16 -15.01
C VAL A 169 -0.40 -7.27 -14.35
N LYS A 170 -0.84 -6.17 -13.75
CA LYS A 170 -0.02 -5.22 -12.98
C LYS A 170 -0.21 -5.46 -11.49
N VAL A 171 0.88 -5.70 -10.78
CA VAL A 171 0.88 -5.86 -9.32
C VAL A 171 0.79 -4.48 -8.67
N ALA A 172 -0.36 -4.20 -8.06
CA ALA A 172 -0.68 -2.91 -7.44
C ALA A 172 -0.07 -2.78 -6.03
N ASP A 173 -0.13 -3.86 -5.23
CA ASP A 173 0.55 -3.94 -3.94
C ASP A 173 1.73 -4.91 -4.01
N ARG A 174 2.91 -4.46 -3.57
CA ARG A 174 4.14 -5.25 -3.53
C ARG A 174 4.60 -5.58 -2.11
N ALA A 175 3.77 -5.34 -1.10
CA ALA A 175 4.06 -5.66 0.30
C ALA A 175 3.30 -6.91 0.79
N HIS A 176 2.12 -7.22 0.25
CA HIS A 176 1.37 -8.41 0.66
C HIS A 176 2.12 -9.72 0.32
N PRO A 177 2.09 -10.76 1.18
CA PRO A 177 2.79 -12.03 0.97
C PRO A 177 2.49 -12.72 -0.37
N SER A 178 1.28 -12.52 -0.90
CA SER A 178 0.89 -13.07 -2.22
C SER A 178 1.46 -12.31 -3.41
N THR A 179 2.13 -11.17 -3.22
CA THR A 179 2.58 -10.32 -4.33
C THR A 179 3.99 -9.75 -4.14
N GLU A 180 4.57 -9.82 -2.93
CA GLU A 180 5.90 -9.26 -2.64
C GLU A 180 7.03 -9.84 -3.49
N THR A 181 6.94 -11.11 -3.86
CA THR A 181 7.93 -11.81 -4.71
C THR A 181 7.54 -11.87 -6.19
N VAL A 182 6.38 -11.31 -6.54
CA VAL A 182 5.85 -11.32 -7.90
C VAL A 182 6.41 -10.11 -8.67
N PRO A 183 6.82 -10.28 -9.94
CA PRO A 183 7.18 -9.16 -10.82
C PRO A 183 6.09 -8.10 -10.88
N ARG A 184 6.49 -6.84 -11.16
CA ARG A 184 5.53 -5.73 -11.29
C ARG A 184 4.48 -5.98 -12.37
N GLU A 185 4.87 -6.65 -13.44
CA GLU A 185 4.01 -7.00 -14.55
C GLU A 185 4.20 -8.48 -14.89
N LEU A 186 3.09 -9.14 -15.21
CA LEU A 186 3.04 -10.53 -15.65
C LEU A 186 2.18 -10.59 -16.91
N SER A 187 2.67 -11.29 -17.94
CA SER A 187 1.81 -11.68 -19.06
C SER A 187 1.30 -13.10 -18.83
N LEU A 188 -0.02 -13.26 -18.79
CA LEU A 188 -0.68 -14.55 -18.60
C LEU A 188 -1.78 -14.72 -19.64
N ASN A 189 -2.06 -15.97 -20.03
CA ASN A 189 -3.26 -16.31 -20.79
C ASN A 189 -4.33 -16.80 -19.81
N GLU A 190 -5.46 -16.12 -19.71
CA GLU A 190 -6.55 -16.45 -18.79
C GLU A 190 -7.91 -16.12 -19.41
N GLU A 191 -8.97 -16.70 -18.85
CA GLU A 191 -10.34 -16.21 -19.00
C GLU A 191 -10.55 -15.07 -17.98
N TRP A 192 -10.76 -13.84 -18.47
CA TRP A 192 -10.82 -12.65 -17.63
C TRP A 192 -12.26 -12.34 -17.21
N TYR A 193 -12.53 -12.35 -15.90
CA TYR A 193 -13.84 -11.95 -15.36
C TYR A 193 -14.01 -10.44 -15.37
N ASN A 194 -15.16 -9.98 -15.85
CA ASN A 194 -15.71 -8.68 -15.50
C ASN A 194 -16.60 -8.81 -14.26
N TYR A 195 -16.61 -7.76 -13.44
CA TYR A 195 -17.33 -7.75 -12.18
C TYR A 195 -18.50 -6.76 -12.20
N THR A 196 -19.49 -6.95 -11.33
CA THR A 196 -20.64 -6.04 -11.24
C THR A 196 -20.27 -4.70 -10.60
N SER A 197 -19.20 -4.68 -9.81
CA SER A 197 -18.62 -3.48 -9.22
C SER A 197 -17.11 -3.62 -9.02
N ASN A 198 -16.41 -2.48 -9.06
CA ASN A 198 -15.00 -2.40 -8.71
C ASN A 198 -14.85 -2.44 -7.18
N VAL A 199 -14.02 -3.36 -6.68
CA VAL A 199 -13.81 -3.58 -5.24
C VAL A 199 -12.83 -2.58 -4.60
N ARG A 200 -12.11 -1.78 -5.39
CA ARG A 200 -11.15 -0.80 -4.86
C ARG A 200 -11.85 0.18 -3.92
N GLY A 201 -11.24 0.42 -2.76
CA GLY A 201 -11.81 1.28 -1.73
C GLY A 201 -12.67 0.54 -0.70
N ALA A 202 -13.24 -0.63 -1.06
CA ALA A 202 -13.95 -1.51 -0.14
C ALA A 202 -13.13 -2.75 0.25
N SER A 203 -12.26 -3.21 -0.66
CA SER A 203 -11.28 -4.28 -0.47
C SER A 203 -9.88 -3.75 -0.80
N HIS A 204 -8.85 -4.49 -0.37
CA HIS A 204 -7.48 -4.19 -0.74
C HIS A 204 -7.08 -4.87 -2.04
N VAL A 205 -6.91 -4.08 -3.10
CA VAL A 205 -6.55 -4.58 -4.43
C VAL A 205 -5.06 -4.89 -4.49
N LEU A 206 -4.74 -6.13 -4.82
CA LEU A 206 -3.38 -6.66 -4.90
C LEU A 206 -2.83 -6.61 -6.33
N ALA A 207 -3.67 -6.84 -7.33
CA ALA A 207 -3.31 -6.78 -8.74
C ALA A 207 -4.49 -6.38 -9.63
N THR A 208 -4.19 -5.77 -10.77
CA THR A 208 -5.16 -5.37 -11.80
C THR A 208 -4.74 -5.91 -13.18
N VAL A 209 -5.68 -6.19 -14.06
CA VAL A 209 -5.38 -6.47 -15.48
C VAL A 209 -5.45 -5.17 -16.29
N ASP A 210 -4.60 -5.04 -17.31
CA ASP A 210 -4.63 -3.93 -18.26
C ASP A 210 -5.56 -4.24 -19.42
N GLU A 211 -6.76 -3.65 -19.44
CA GLU A 211 -7.73 -3.83 -20.52
C GLU A 211 -7.24 -3.36 -21.89
N LYS A 212 -6.12 -2.60 -21.99
CA LYS A 212 -5.51 -2.29 -23.29
C LYS A 212 -4.74 -3.46 -23.90
N SER A 213 -4.48 -4.50 -23.12
CA SER A 213 -3.67 -5.65 -23.55
C SER A 213 -4.51 -6.84 -24.05
N TYR A 214 -5.83 -6.80 -23.91
CA TYR A 214 -6.74 -7.86 -24.35
C TYR A 214 -8.13 -7.31 -24.71
N ALA A 215 -9.01 -8.14 -25.29
CA ALA A 215 -10.37 -7.75 -25.63
C ALA A 215 -11.41 -8.29 -24.63
N GLY A 216 -12.54 -7.58 -24.48
CA GLY A 216 -13.67 -8.04 -23.66
C GLY A 216 -13.68 -7.55 -22.21
N GLY A 217 -12.70 -6.75 -21.78
CA GLY A 217 -12.76 -6.00 -20.52
C GLY A 217 -13.86 -4.93 -20.55
N THR A 218 -14.58 -4.75 -19.44
CA THR A 218 -15.67 -3.77 -19.29
C THR A 218 -15.58 -2.96 -17.99
N MET A 219 -14.48 -3.07 -17.25
CA MET A 219 -14.22 -2.39 -15.98
C MET A 219 -13.47 -1.06 -16.18
N GLY A 220 -12.91 -0.83 -17.37
CA GLY A 220 -12.24 0.41 -17.74
C GLY A 220 -10.79 0.48 -17.27
N PHE A 221 -10.34 1.66 -16.84
CA PHE A 221 -8.92 1.88 -16.50
C PHE A 221 -8.44 1.10 -15.27
N ASP A 222 -9.36 0.65 -14.41
CA ASP A 222 -9.07 -0.08 -13.18
C ASP A 222 -9.90 -1.36 -13.13
N HIS A 223 -9.23 -2.48 -13.42
CA HIS A 223 -9.81 -3.81 -13.43
C HIS A 223 -9.08 -4.71 -12.41
N PRO A 224 -9.52 -4.76 -11.15
CA PRO A 224 -8.94 -5.66 -10.15
C PRO A 224 -9.07 -7.13 -10.55
N VAL A 225 -7.99 -7.90 -10.43
CA VAL A 225 -7.98 -9.35 -10.65
C VAL A 225 -7.49 -10.14 -9.44
N ALA A 226 -6.96 -9.47 -8.42
CA ALA A 226 -6.68 -10.08 -7.13
C ALA A 226 -6.87 -9.07 -6.01
N TRP A 227 -7.48 -9.49 -4.91
CA TRP A 227 -7.70 -8.65 -3.75
C TRP A 227 -7.84 -9.47 -2.46
N CYS A 228 -7.69 -8.77 -1.33
CA CYS A 228 -7.94 -9.33 -0.02
C CYS A 228 -8.79 -8.40 0.84
N LYS A 229 -9.41 -8.98 1.87
CA LYS A 229 -10.35 -8.29 2.76
C LYS A 229 -10.43 -9.01 4.10
N ASP A 230 -10.25 -8.27 5.18
CA ASP A 230 -10.72 -8.69 6.50
C ASP A 230 -12.22 -8.38 6.60
N TYR A 231 -13.03 -9.40 6.88
CA TYR A 231 -14.49 -9.25 6.91
C TYR A 231 -15.09 -10.09 8.03
N GLN A 232 -15.91 -9.48 8.89
CA GLN A 232 -16.65 -10.16 9.98
C GLN A 232 -15.81 -11.18 10.78
N GLY A 233 -14.52 -10.90 11.03
CA GLY A 233 -13.61 -11.77 11.78
C GLY A 233 -12.78 -12.73 10.94
N GLY A 234 -13.18 -13.01 9.70
CA GLY A 234 -12.45 -13.89 8.76
C GLY A 234 -11.55 -13.13 7.78
N ARG A 235 -10.66 -13.88 7.11
CA ARG A 235 -9.76 -13.38 6.06
C ARG A 235 -10.20 -13.91 4.70
N SER A 236 -10.54 -13.01 3.80
CA SER A 236 -10.92 -13.32 2.41
C SER A 236 -9.81 -12.93 1.47
N TRP A 237 -9.33 -13.87 0.67
CA TRP A 237 -8.42 -13.63 -0.44
C TRP A 237 -9.02 -14.21 -1.71
N TYR A 238 -8.97 -13.44 -2.80
CA TYR A 238 -9.49 -13.87 -4.09
C TYR A 238 -8.52 -13.52 -5.21
N THR A 239 -8.41 -14.41 -6.19
CA THR A 239 -7.77 -14.16 -7.47
C THR A 239 -8.68 -14.63 -8.62
N GLY A 240 -8.86 -13.79 -9.64
CA GLY A 240 -9.56 -14.11 -10.88
C GLY A 240 -8.74 -14.97 -11.83
N LEU A 241 -7.46 -15.21 -11.51
CA LEU A 241 -6.55 -16.08 -12.24
C LEU A 241 -6.74 -17.55 -11.86
N GLY A 242 -6.38 -18.48 -12.76
CA GLY A 242 -6.50 -19.92 -12.52
C GLY A 242 -7.52 -20.64 -13.41
N HIS A 243 -7.99 -20.01 -14.50
CA HIS A 243 -8.67 -20.73 -15.58
C HIS A 243 -7.69 -21.66 -16.28
N SER A 244 -6.55 -21.11 -16.68
CA SER A 244 -5.60 -21.79 -17.56
C SER A 244 -4.74 -22.79 -16.81
N ILE A 245 -4.57 -23.97 -17.41
CA ILE A 245 -3.61 -24.98 -16.92
C ILE A 245 -2.18 -24.39 -16.86
N GLU A 246 -1.81 -23.56 -17.84
CA GLU A 246 -0.47 -22.96 -17.92
C GLU A 246 -0.16 -22.03 -16.73
N SER A 247 -1.18 -21.38 -16.15
CA SER A 247 -0.99 -20.55 -14.95
C SER A 247 -0.45 -21.37 -13.79
N TYR A 248 -0.94 -22.60 -13.61
CA TYR A 248 -0.43 -23.52 -12.59
C TYR A 248 0.99 -24.02 -12.86
N ARG A 249 1.57 -23.78 -14.05
CA ARG A 249 2.99 -24.03 -14.33
C ARG A 249 3.86 -22.80 -14.08
N ASN A 250 3.27 -21.60 -14.08
CA ASN A 250 3.97 -20.34 -13.87
C ASN A 250 4.43 -20.19 -12.39
N GLY A 251 5.74 -19.97 -12.19
CA GLY A 251 6.32 -19.84 -10.85
C GLY A 251 5.80 -18.62 -10.06
N SER A 252 5.50 -17.51 -10.73
CA SER A 252 4.92 -16.33 -10.08
C SER A 252 3.50 -16.58 -9.62
N PHE A 253 2.68 -17.27 -10.42
CA PHE A 253 1.33 -17.65 -10.01
C PHE A 253 1.33 -18.64 -8.84
N LYS A 254 2.24 -19.62 -8.82
CA LYS A 254 2.43 -20.52 -7.67
C LYS A 254 2.75 -19.76 -6.37
N LYS A 255 3.65 -18.78 -6.44
CA LYS A 255 3.99 -17.91 -5.29
C LYS A 255 2.80 -17.04 -4.86
N HIS A 256 2.04 -16.52 -5.82
CA HIS A 256 0.82 -15.76 -5.54
C HIS A 256 -0.21 -16.60 -4.79
N LEU A 257 -0.47 -17.82 -5.26
CA LEU A 257 -1.39 -18.75 -4.62
C LEU A 257 -0.90 -19.17 -3.22
N LEU A 258 0.40 -19.46 -3.05
CA LEU A 258 0.98 -19.79 -1.76
C LEU A 258 0.78 -18.66 -0.74
N GLY A 259 1.17 -17.43 -1.10
CA GLY A 259 1.04 -16.29 -0.20
C GLY A 259 -0.42 -15.96 0.13
N GLY A 260 -1.34 -16.16 -0.81
CA GLY A 260 -2.79 -16.04 -0.58
C GLY A 260 -3.30 -17.06 0.43
N ILE A 261 -2.93 -18.33 0.27
CA ILE A 261 -3.30 -19.42 1.20
C ILE A 261 -2.71 -19.16 2.59
N GLN A 262 -1.43 -18.82 2.68
CA GLN A 262 -0.75 -18.58 3.96
C GLN A 262 -1.35 -17.36 4.69
N TRP A 263 -1.64 -16.28 3.97
CA TRP A 263 -2.24 -15.10 4.57
C TRP A 263 -3.67 -15.40 5.05
N SER A 264 -4.51 -16.03 4.21
CA SER A 264 -5.87 -16.43 4.63
C SER A 264 -5.84 -17.39 5.82
N ALA A 265 -4.86 -18.30 5.89
CA ALA A 265 -4.66 -19.19 7.05
C ALA A 265 -4.19 -18.46 8.33
N GLY A 266 -3.76 -17.20 8.22
CA GLY A 266 -3.26 -16.39 9.34
C GLY A 266 -1.89 -16.83 9.83
N VAL A 267 -1.05 -17.38 8.94
CA VAL A 267 0.31 -17.84 9.28
C VAL A 267 1.41 -16.91 8.78
N VAL A 268 1.05 -15.94 7.92
CA VAL A 268 1.89 -14.82 7.50
C VAL A 268 1.09 -13.52 7.59
N GLU A 269 1.76 -12.42 7.90
CA GLU A 269 1.14 -11.10 8.08
C GLU A 269 1.01 -10.37 6.73
N GLY A 270 -0.06 -9.61 6.55
CA GLY A 270 -0.29 -8.76 5.38
C GLY A 270 -1.39 -7.73 5.66
N ASP A 271 -1.23 -6.49 5.18
CA ASP A 271 -2.18 -5.40 5.42
C ASP A 271 -3.24 -5.33 4.32
N CYS A 272 -4.43 -5.87 4.59
CA CYS A 272 -5.58 -5.80 3.68
C CYS A 272 -6.52 -4.61 3.96
N GLY A 273 -6.04 -3.62 4.73
CA GLY A 273 -6.76 -2.39 5.03
C GLY A 273 -6.19 -1.14 4.36
N ALA A 274 -5.02 -1.22 3.72
CA ALA A 274 -4.28 -0.05 3.25
C ALA A 274 -4.99 0.75 2.14
N THR A 275 -5.84 0.13 1.32
CA THR A 275 -6.62 0.83 0.29
C THR A 275 -8.12 0.79 0.55
N VAL A 276 -8.54 0.50 1.78
CA VAL A 276 -9.95 0.54 2.18
C VAL A 276 -10.27 1.93 2.68
N LEU A 277 -11.09 2.69 1.94
CA LEU A 277 -11.36 4.12 2.20
C LEU A 277 -12.00 4.34 3.57
N ALA A 278 -12.84 3.40 4.04
CA ALA A 278 -13.45 3.47 5.36
C ALA A 278 -12.44 3.39 6.52
N ASN A 279 -11.21 2.93 6.25
CA ASN A 279 -10.11 2.96 7.20
C ASN A 279 -9.41 4.32 7.25
N TYR A 280 -9.85 5.30 6.47
CA TYR A 280 -9.32 6.65 6.49
C TYR A 280 -10.41 7.64 6.86
N GLU A 281 -10.01 8.75 7.45
CA GLU A 281 -10.85 9.92 7.60
C GLU A 281 -10.16 11.13 7.01
N LYS A 282 -10.95 11.99 6.39
CA LYS A 282 -10.50 13.28 5.88
C LYS A 282 -10.74 14.32 6.95
N VAL A 283 -9.66 14.95 7.43
CA VAL A 283 -9.71 16.05 8.39
C VAL A 283 -9.34 17.33 7.68
N THR A 284 -10.25 18.31 7.66
CA THR A 284 -9.94 19.64 7.14
C THR A 284 -9.11 20.41 8.17
N LEU A 285 -7.93 20.86 7.76
CA LEU A 285 -7.01 21.65 8.61
C LEU A 285 -7.30 23.16 8.56
N ASN A 286 -7.80 23.62 7.42
CA ASN A 286 -8.19 25.01 7.17
C ASN A 286 -9.04 25.03 5.88
N ASP A 287 -10.23 25.62 5.95
CA ASP A 287 -11.15 25.78 4.81
C ASP A 287 -10.73 26.94 3.89
N GLU A 288 -9.96 27.90 4.41
CA GLU A 288 -9.43 29.06 3.68
C GLU A 288 -7.89 29.11 3.80
N PRO A 289 -7.16 28.15 3.19
CA PRO A 289 -5.71 28.04 3.36
C PRO A 289 -4.91 29.06 2.53
N GLY A 290 -5.55 29.93 1.74
CA GLY A 290 -4.87 30.71 0.72
C GLY A 290 -4.28 29.79 -0.36
N GLU A 291 -2.95 29.84 -0.53
CA GLU A 291 -2.21 29.01 -1.48
C GLU A 291 -1.39 27.94 -0.74
N PRO A 292 -1.99 26.81 -0.31
CA PRO A 292 -1.31 25.79 0.48
C PRO A 292 -0.27 25.03 -0.34
N MET A 293 0.94 24.85 0.21
CA MET A 293 2.03 24.16 -0.50
C MET A 293 2.44 22.84 0.15
N SER A 294 2.55 22.77 1.48
CA SER A 294 3.07 21.58 2.17
C SER A 294 2.55 21.44 3.60
N LEU A 295 2.68 20.24 4.15
CA LEU A 295 2.39 19.92 5.55
C LEU A 295 3.39 18.93 6.14
N SER A 296 3.50 18.96 7.47
CA SER A 296 4.20 17.96 8.26
C SER A 296 3.41 17.65 9.54
N VAL A 297 3.15 16.37 9.80
CA VAL A 297 2.47 15.91 11.01
C VAL A 297 3.49 15.78 12.13
N LEU A 298 3.21 16.41 13.28
CA LEU A 298 4.04 16.35 14.48
C LEU A 298 3.81 15.03 15.24
N PRO A 299 4.75 14.59 16.09
CA PRO A 299 4.60 13.35 16.87
C PRO A 299 3.39 13.31 17.80
N ASP A 300 2.84 14.47 18.18
CA ASP A 300 1.65 14.60 19.02
C ASP A 300 0.35 14.75 18.21
N GLY A 301 0.41 14.62 16.87
CA GLY A 301 -0.76 14.67 15.99
C GLY A 301 -1.14 16.07 15.50
N ARG A 302 -0.53 17.14 16.04
CA ARG A 302 -0.66 18.48 15.46
C ARG A 302 -0.06 18.52 14.07
N VAL A 303 -0.49 19.48 13.24
CA VAL A 303 -0.01 19.57 11.85
C VAL A 303 0.54 20.95 11.56
N LEU A 304 1.82 21.01 11.17
CA LEU A 304 2.38 22.19 10.53
C LEU A 304 1.95 22.20 9.07
N HIS A 305 1.50 23.34 8.57
CA HIS A 305 1.24 23.54 7.15
C HIS A 305 1.57 24.96 6.76
N ASN A 306 1.85 25.18 5.48
CA ASN A 306 2.24 26.49 4.98
C ASN A 306 1.53 26.91 3.72
N THR A 307 1.54 28.23 3.50
CA THR A 307 1.13 28.86 2.25
C THR A 307 2.35 29.28 1.44
N ARG A 308 2.18 29.44 0.12
CA ARG A 308 3.23 29.97 -0.76
C ARG A 308 3.66 31.37 -0.32
N GLY A 309 2.72 32.17 0.18
CA GLY A 309 2.95 33.53 0.70
C GLY A 309 3.81 33.62 1.96
N GLY A 310 4.24 32.50 2.53
CA GLY A 310 5.19 32.46 3.65
C GLY A 310 4.55 32.21 5.02
N GLU A 311 3.22 32.11 5.12
CA GLU A 311 2.57 31.79 6.38
C GLU A 311 2.85 30.34 6.77
N ILE A 312 3.22 30.12 8.04
CA ILE A 312 3.28 28.80 8.65
C ILE A 312 2.23 28.75 9.75
N ARG A 313 1.39 27.72 9.68
CA ARG A 313 0.26 27.50 10.57
C ARG A 313 0.45 26.20 11.33
N LEU A 314 -0.06 26.17 12.56
CA LEU A 314 -0.09 24.97 13.40
C LEU A 314 -1.54 24.59 13.65
N TYR A 315 -2.00 23.53 13.01
CA TYR A 315 -3.30 22.94 13.27
C TYR A 315 -3.27 22.09 14.54
N ASP A 316 -4.22 22.33 15.42
CA ASP A 316 -4.48 21.56 16.62
C ASP A 316 -5.76 20.70 16.45
N PRO A 317 -5.65 19.36 16.44
CA PRO A 317 -6.78 18.48 16.24
C PRO A 317 -7.77 18.46 17.41
N GLU A 318 -7.36 18.88 18.63
CA GLU A 318 -8.26 18.88 19.78
C GLU A 318 -9.25 20.05 19.73
N THR A 319 -8.76 21.22 19.31
CA THR A 319 -9.55 22.46 19.25
C THR A 319 -10.08 22.77 17.86
N GLY A 320 -9.49 22.16 16.82
CA GLY A 320 -9.73 22.50 15.41
C GLY A 320 -9.09 23.84 15.00
N ALA A 321 -8.32 24.49 15.88
CA ALA A 321 -7.70 25.77 15.60
C ALA A 321 -6.51 25.62 14.64
N SER A 322 -6.31 26.60 13.76
CA SER A 322 -5.23 26.61 12.75
C SER A 322 -4.56 27.98 12.63
N PRO A 323 -4.06 28.56 13.75
CA PRO A 323 -3.47 29.89 13.74
C PRO A 323 -2.18 29.94 12.92
N VAL A 324 -1.91 31.11 12.34
CA VAL A 324 -0.58 31.46 11.84
C VAL A 324 0.34 31.59 13.05
N ILE A 325 1.37 30.75 13.12
CA ILE A 325 2.36 30.75 14.21
C ILE A 325 3.61 31.54 13.86
N THR A 326 3.92 31.68 12.57
CA THR A 326 5.00 32.53 12.06
C THR A 326 4.80 32.83 10.58
N ASN A 327 5.49 33.84 10.08
CA ASN A 327 5.50 34.23 8.68
C ASN A 327 6.94 34.40 8.19
N VAL A 328 7.32 33.67 7.14
CA VAL A 328 8.63 33.75 6.51
C VAL A 328 8.58 34.83 5.41
N PRO A 329 9.45 35.85 5.43
CA PRO A 329 9.53 36.81 4.33
C PRO A 329 10.03 36.12 3.05
N VAL A 330 9.15 36.01 2.07
CA VAL A 330 9.44 35.32 0.80
C VAL A 330 9.25 36.23 -0.42
N TYR A 331 9.96 35.91 -1.49
CA TYR A 331 9.68 36.38 -2.83
C TYR A 331 8.57 35.51 -3.43
N THR A 332 7.56 36.13 -4.05
CA THR A 332 6.29 35.47 -4.43
C THR A 332 5.91 35.68 -5.89
N HIS A 333 6.88 36.04 -6.73
CA HIS A 333 6.63 36.12 -8.17
C HIS A 333 6.47 34.70 -8.74
N ASP A 334 5.59 34.54 -9.74
CA ASP A 334 5.23 33.24 -10.33
C ASP A 334 5.00 32.11 -9.32
N GLU A 335 5.73 30.99 -9.45
CA GLU A 335 5.63 29.82 -8.57
C GLU A 335 6.53 29.93 -7.32
N ASP A 336 7.29 31.02 -7.15
CA ASP A 336 8.18 31.21 -6.00
C ASP A 336 7.41 31.51 -4.71
N GLY A 337 8.07 31.24 -3.58
CA GLY A 337 7.50 31.43 -2.25
C GLY A 337 8.05 30.44 -1.24
N LEU A 338 7.29 30.18 -0.18
CA LEU A 338 7.55 29.11 0.78
C LEU A 338 6.99 27.79 0.21
N GLN A 339 7.88 26.92 -0.25
CA GLN A 339 7.53 25.72 -1.02
C GLN A 339 7.24 24.52 -0.12
N THR A 340 8.04 24.32 0.92
CA THR A 340 7.84 23.18 1.83
C THR A 340 8.38 23.44 3.23
N LEU A 341 7.85 22.68 4.18
CA LEU A 341 8.38 22.53 5.52
C LEU A 341 8.44 21.05 5.89
N THR A 342 9.39 20.68 6.74
CA THR A 342 9.45 19.35 7.34
C THR A 342 10.09 19.41 8.72
N ILE A 343 9.70 18.51 9.61
CA ILE A 343 10.32 18.38 10.93
C ILE A 343 11.55 17.49 10.86
N ASP A 344 12.52 17.76 11.74
CA ASP A 344 13.65 16.87 11.94
C ASP A 344 13.18 15.47 12.43
N PRO A 345 13.78 14.35 12.00
CA PRO A 345 13.44 13.03 12.53
C PRO A 345 13.53 12.92 14.06
N ASP A 346 14.36 13.75 14.71
CA ASP A 346 14.51 13.86 16.16
C ASP A 346 13.73 15.05 16.78
N PHE A 347 12.70 15.55 16.08
CA PHE A 347 11.86 16.68 16.53
C PHE A 347 11.30 16.51 17.95
N ALA A 348 11.04 15.28 18.38
CA ALA A 348 10.60 14.98 19.74
C ALA A 348 11.55 15.55 20.81
N ASN A 349 12.85 15.62 20.51
CA ASN A 349 13.88 16.13 21.40
C ASN A 349 14.37 17.53 20.99
N ASN A 350 14.61 17.75 19.69
CA ASN A 350 15.36 18.92 19.22
C ASN A 350 14.48 20.09 18.72
N LYS A 351 13.20 19.83 18.41
CA LYS A 351 12.21 20.80 17.91
C LYS A 351 12.59 21.53 16.60
N TRP A 352 13.51 20.98 15.80
CA TRP A 352 13.93 21.60 14.55
C TRP A 352 12.89 21.43 13.43
N VAL A 353 12.61 22.54 12.74
CA VAL A 353 11.77 22.58 11.54
C VAL A 353 12.61 23.16 10.41
N TYR A 354 12.68 22.46 9.28
CA TYR A 354 13.33 22.93 8.06
C TYR A 354 12.30 23.51 7.11
N VAL A 355 12.64 24.63 6.48
CA VAL A 355 11.81 25.29 5.48
C VAL A 355 12.61 25.50 4.20
N TYR A 356 11.96 25.33 3.05
CA TYR A 356 12.53 25.61 1.74
C TYR A 356 11.71 26.73 1.09
N TYR A 357 12.37 27.86 0.79
CA TYR A 357 11.69 29.06 0.35
C TYR A 357 12.56 29.93 -0.57
N ALA A 358 11.91 30.77 -1.37
CA ALA A 358 12.54 31.83 -2.15
C ALA A 358 12.71 33.09 -1.26
N PRO A 359 13.94 33.46 -0.87
CA PRO A 359 14.16 34.63 -0.03
C PRO A 359 13.89 35.93 -0.80
N ARG A 360 13.45 36.97 -0.10
CA ARG A 360 13.47 38.33 -0.67
C ARG A 360 14.91 38.78 -0.85
N LEU A 361 15.31 38.95 -2.09
CA LEU A 361 16.59 39.55 -2.49
C LEU A 361 16.33 40.89 -3.17
N ASN A 362 17.35 41.45 -3.82
CA ASN A 362 17.21 42.63 -4.66
C ASN A 362 16.73 42.27 -6.08
N THR A 363 15.98 41.18 -6.21
CA THR A 363 15.36 40.79 -7.49
C THR A 363 14.36 41.88 -7.85
N PRO A 364 14.45 42.48 -9.05
CA PRO A 364 13.50 43.48 -9.48
C PRO A 364 12.07 42.93 -9.47
N VAL A 365 11.13 43.80 -9.14
CA VAL A 365 9.70 43.49 -9.22
C VAL A 365 9.23 43.99 -10.56
N ASP A 366 8.48 43.17 -11.30
CA ASP A 366 7.87 43.59 -12.55
C ASP A 366 7.02 44.85 -12.36
N ASP A 367 7.33 45.89 -13.11
CA ASP A 367 6.58 47.12 -13.23
C ASP A 367 5.44 46.89 -14.24
N PRO A 368 4.18 46.88 -13.78
CA PRO A 368 3.03 46.69 -14.66
C PRO A 368 2.87 47.82 -15.69
N ALA A 369 3.58 48.93 -15.57
CA ALA A 369 3.64 49.98 -16.59
C ALA A 369 4.55 49.62 -17.78
N THR A 370 5.41 48.60 -17.66
CA THR A 370 6.38 48.18 -18.68
C THR A 370 6.28 46.68 -19.03
N PRO A 371 5.11 46.17 -19.46
CA PRO A 371 4.87 44.73 -19.68
C PRO A 371 5.70 44.07 -20.81
N GLY A 372 6.49 44.85 -21.56
CA GLY A 372 7.40 44.35 -22.59
C GLY A 372 8.89 44.43 -22.21
N VAL A 373 9.21 44.91 -21.02
CA VAL A 373 10.59 45.03 -20.53
C VAL A 373 10.86 43.82 -19.65
N ASN A 374 11.92 43.06 -19.95
CA ASN A 374 12.44 42.07 -19.01
C ASN A 374 13.16 42.84 -17.90
N GLU A 375 12.57 42.84 -16.72
CA GLU A 375 13.03 43.63 -15.58
C GLU A 375 13.93 42.85 -14.64
N GLY A 376 14.17 41.56 -14.88
CA GLY A 376 14.98 40.73 -13.98
C GLY A 376 14.94 39.24 -14.27
N ASP A 377 14.10 38.79 -15.20
CA ASP A 377 13.94 37.39 -15.57
C ASP A 377 15.19 36.82 -16.24
N ALA A 378 15.52 35.59 -15.84
CA ALA A 378 16.47 34.80 -16.58
C ALA A 378 15.94 34.59 -18.02
N PRO A 379 16.78 34.81 -19.05
CA PRO A 379 16.35 34.58 -20.43
C PRO A 379 16.01 33.11 -20.63
N ALA A 380 14.93 32.82 -21.34
CA ALA A 380 14.49 31.45 -21.60
C ALA A 380 15.56 30.59 -22.30
N THR A 381 16.37 31.20 -23.18
CA THR A 381 17.55 30.56 -23.79
C THR A 381 18.64 31.61 -24.07
N SER A 382 19.90 31.21 -23.97
CA SER A 382 21.05 31.99 -24.46
C SER A 382 22.26 31.07 -24.70
N ASN A 383 22.90 31.24 -25.86
CA ASN A 383 24.16 30.58 -26.19
C ASN A 383 25.38 31.35 -25.67
N ASP A 384 25.20 32.58 -25.19
CA ASP A 384 26.25 33.39 -24.58
C ASP A 384 26.32 33.09 -23.07
N PRO A 385 27.41 32.48 -22.57
CA PRO A 385 27.55 32.14 -21.17
C PRO A 385 27.57 33.36 -20.23
N THR A 386 27.92 34.55 -20.73
CA THR A 386 28.01 35.78 -19.91
C THR A 386 26.64 36.32 -19.52
N VAL A 387 25.60 36.00 -20.30
CA VAL A 387 24.20 36.33 -19.99
C VAL A 387 23.75 35.70 -18.68
N TRP A 388 24.31 34.54 -18.32
CA TRP A 388 24.01 33.82 -17.08
C TRP A 388 24.85 34.31 -15.89
N ASP A 389 25.88 35.13 -16.09
CA ASP A 389 26.77 35.57 -15.00
C ASP A 389 26.04 36.43 -13.96
N LYS A 390 25.00 37.16 -14.38
CA LYS A 390 24.13 37.95 -13.49
C LYS A 390 23.25 37.06 -12.58
N PHE A 391 23.09 35.80 -12.95
CA PHE A 391 22.30 34.79 -12.23
C PHE A 391 23.17 33.77 -11.48
N LYS A 392 24.51 33.89 -11.58
CA LYS A 392 25.44 33.07 -10.78
C LYS A 392 25.44 33.56 -9.33
N GLY A 393 24.73 32.87 -8.43
CA GLY A 393 24.89 33.12 -7.00
C GLY A 393 23.83 32.64 -6.02
N THR A 394 22.65 32.18 -6.46
CA THR A 394 21.50 32.06 -5.54
C THR A 394 20.79 30.70 -5.63
N THR A 395 21.54 29.63 -5.39
CA THR A 395 20.99 28.40 -4.82
C THR A 395 21.82 28.04 -3.59
N SER A 396 21.58 28.75 -2.50
CA SER A 396 22.18 28.40 -1.20
C SER A 396 21.29 27.36 -0.51
N CYS A 397 21.58 26.08 -0.70
CA CYS A 397 21.26 25.10 0.35
C CYS A 397 22.18 25.40 1.54
N PRO A 398 21.66 25.66 2.75
CA PRO A 398 22.51 25.78 3.93
C PRO A 398 23.11 24.39 4.19
N GLY A 399 24.37 24.22 3.80
CA GLY A 399 25.14 23.00 4.01
C GLY A 399 25.69 22.36 2.74
N SER A 400 26.55 23.05 1.97
CA SER A 400 27.76 22.42 1.43
C SER A 400 28.70 23.45 0.82
N SER A 401 29.95 23.39 1.23
CA SER A 401 31.10 24.07 0.65
C SER A 401 31.21 23.82 -0.86
N SER A 402 31.17 24.91 -1.62
CA SER A 402 31.71 25.12 -2.98
C SER A 402 31.83 23.87 -3.89
N TRP A 403 30.81 23.61 -4.71
CA TRP A 403 30.99 22.80 -5.91
C TRP A 403 31.63 23.65 -7.01
N LYS A 404 32.95 23.54 -7.19
CA LYS A 404 33.61 23.99 -8.44
C LYS A 404 33.30 22.97 -9.53
N SER A 405 32.43 23.32 -10.47
CA SER A 405 32.22 22.53 -11.69
C SER A 405 33.50 22.58 -12.55
N ARG A 406 34.24 21.48 -12.62
CA ARG A 406 35.26 21.26 -13.64
C ARG A 406 34.56 20.67 -14.86
N ARG A 407 34.43 21.43 -15.94
CA ARG A 407 33.95 20.94 -17.25
C ARG A 407 34.75 19.70 -17.64
N ARG A 408 34.07 18.56 -17.82
CA ARG A 408 34.61 17.40 -18.50
C ARG A 408 34.07 17.42 -19.93
N THR A 409 34.88 17.89 -20.86
CA THR A 409 34.61 17.72 -22.30
C THR A 409 34.69 16.24 -22.63
N SER A 410 33.64 15.72 -23.27
CA SER A 410 33.53 14.34 -23.72
C SER A 410 34.45 14.10 -24.92
N THR A 411 35.49 13.31 -24.72
CA THR A 411 36.08 12.46 -25.76
C THR A 411 36.49 11.15 -25.10
N SER A 412 35.88 10.04 -25.51
CA SER A 412 36.34 8.67 -25.23
C SER A 412 37.64 8.41 -26.02
N PRO A 413 38.59 7.59 -25.52
CA PRO A 413 38.42 6.13 -25.57
C PRO A 413 38.95 5.32 -24.36
N ALA A 414 38.50 4.06 -24.35
CA ALA A 414 38.85 2.87 -23.58
C ALA A 414 40.12 2.86 -22.69
N SER A 415 39.99 2.40 -21.44
CA SER A 415 40.57 1.12 -20.93
C SER A 415 40.59 1.04 -19.40
N SER A 416 40.56 -0.21 -18.93
CA SER A 416 40.57 -0.76 -17.56
C SER A 416 41.37 -0.03 -16.44
N ARG A 417 40.83 0.00 -15.22
CA ARG A 417 41.29 -0.76 -14.02
C ARG A 417 40.72 -0.19 -12.70
N SER A 418 40.59 -1.11 -11.75
CA SER A 418 40.18 -1.04 -10.34
C SER A 418 40.86 0.02 -9.47
N SER A 419 40.16 0.52 -8.43
CA SER A 419 40.56 0.38 -7.02
C SER A 419 39.65 1.16 -6.05
N ALA A 420 39.63 0.64 -4.81
CA ALA A 420 38.77 0.93 -3.68
C ALA A 420 38.91 2.35 -3.07
N TRP A 421 37.91 2.77 -2.28
CA TRP A 421 37.98 3.91 -1.37
C TRP A 421 37.52 3.51 0.04
N THR A 422 38.42 3.66 1.01
CA THR A 422 38.17 3.73 2.46
C THR A 422 37.93 5.19 2.88
N PRO A 423 37.05 5.49 3.86
CA PRO A 423 36.81 6.84 4.33
C PRO A 423 37.78 7.24 5.45
N THR A 424 38.31 8.47 5.40
CA THR A 424 39.11 9.04 6.49
C THR A 424 38.30 10.14 7.19
N ALA A 425 38.21 10.04 8.52
CA ALA A 425 37.58 11.01 9.42
C ALA A 425 38.45 12.27 9.57
N ALA A 426 37.82 13.42 9.80
CA ALA A 426 38.51 14.65 10.20
C ALA A 426 37.89 15.24 11.48
N SER A 427 38.79 15.61 12.38
CA SER A 427 38.64 15.96 13.78
C SER A 427 38.29 17.43 14.04
N VAL A 428 37.67 17.64 15.19
CA VAL A 428 37.36 18.90 15.88
C VAL A 428 38.62 19.72 16.18
N ALA A 429 38.55 21.05 16.00
CA ALA A 429 39.51 21.99 16.55
C ALA A 429 38.81 22.93 17.55
N THR A 430 39.25 22.83 18.80
CA THR A 430 39.00 23.72 19.93
C THR A 430 39.79 25.03 19.75
N SER A 431 39.26 26.14 20.30
CA SER A 431 40.02 27.38 20.50
C SER A 431 40.07 27.69 22.02
N PRO A 432 41.23 28.09 22.58
CA PRO A 432 41.35 28.37 24.00
C PRO A 432 41.05 29.84 24.33
N ALA A 433 40.55 30.03 25.54
CA ALA A 433 40.35 31.32 26.17
C ALA A 433 41.67 32.03 26.53
N ARG A 434 41.64 33.36 26.50
CA ARG A 434 42.05 34.21 27.62
C ARG A 434 41.09 35.39 27.72
#